data_AF-A0A5C7H0B2-F1
#
_entry.id   AF-A0A5C7H0B2-F1
#
_cell.length_a   1.000
_cell.length_b   1.000
_cell.length_c   1.000
_cell.angle_alpha   90.00
_cell.angle_beta   90.00
_cell.angle_gamma   90.00
#
_symmetry.space_group_name_H-M   'P 1'
#
loop_
_entity.id
_entity.type
_entity.pdbx_description
1 polymer ?
#
loop_
_entity_poly.entity_id
_entity_poly.type
_entity_poly.pdbx_seq_one_letter_code
_entity_poly.pdbx_strand_id
1 'polypeptide(L)'
;MFEVVAKVLTEGEAQEKAIEEAYEKMEILEKGIKEFFPDGAPKIDGQNLGLLDIMVSAVLGTQKANEQVQGVKIVDPERFPLMFSWVHQLNELPLMKQVFPPHGWFLWALNPVSSHMGVCFRLYSIASYLVSYSKRVQFAPRIKGIPYDYIEEDLSNKSPLLLQYNPVHKKIPVLVHNGKPLAESMIILEYIDETWKNTPRLLPEDPY
;
A
#
# COMPACT_ATOMS: atom_id res chain seq x y z
N MET A 1 13.28 -7.44 -7.89
CA MET A 1 13.39 -6.85 -6.54
C MET A 1 12.03 -6.72 -5.88
N PHE A 2 11.07 -6.03 -6.51
CA PHE A 2 9.72 -5.80 -5.96
C PHE A 2 9.03 -7.07 -5.39
N GLU A 3 8.94 -8.15 -6.18
CA GLU A 3 8.32 -9.40 -5.73
C GLU A 3 9.02 -10.06 -4.53
N VAL A 4 10.34 -9.87 -4.41
CA VAL A 4 11.13 -10.44 -3.32
C VAL A 4 10.87 -9.65 -2.04
N VAL A 5 10.89 -8.31 -2.12
CA VAL A 5 10.56 -7.44 -0.98
C VAL A 5 9.13 -7.71 -0.48
N ALA A 6 8.19 -7.97 -1.38
CA ALA A 6 6.82 -8.35 -0.99
C ALA A 6 6.79 -9.67 -0.19
N LYS A 7 7.64 -10.65 -0.56
CA LYS A 7 7.76 -11.93 0.16
C LYS A 7 8.52 -11.82 1.48
N VAL A 8 9.44 -10.86 1.61
CA VAL A 8 10.07 -10.55 2.91
C VAL A 8 9.03 -10.16 3.96
N LEU A 9 7.89 -9.61 3.53
CA LEU A 9 6.79 -9.26 4.44
C LEU A 9 5.97 -10.46 4.95
N THR A 10 6.28 -11.69 4.50
CA THR A 10 5.63 -12.93 4.98
C THR A 10 6.34 -13.48 6.24
N GLU A 11 5.90 -14.62 6.77
CA GLU A 11 6.52 -15.27 7.95
C GLU A 11 7.02 -16.69 7.60
N GLY A 12 8.00 -17.20 8.35
CA GLY A 12 8.50 -18.58 8.26
C GLY A 12 9.48 -18.82 7.11
N GLU A 13 9.58 -20.06 6.61
CA GLU A 13 10.57 -20.48 5.61
C GLU A 13 10.53 -19.62 4.32
N ALA A 14 9.33 -19.17 3.92
CA ALA A 14 9.15 -18.27 2.79
C ALA A 14 9.81 -16.90 3.00
N GLN A 15 9.78 -16.39 4.24
CA GLN A 15 10.42 -15.14 4.63
C GLN A 15 11.94 -15.28 4.60
N GLU A 16 12.48 -16.32 5.25
CA GLU A 16 13.93 -16.56 5.33
C GLU A 16 14.57 -16.65 3.93
N LYS A 17 13.96 -17.43 3.03
CA LYS A 17 14.42 -17.55 1.65
C LYS A 17 14.33 -16.22 0.88
N ALA A 18 13.28 -15.44 1.12
CA ALA A 18 13.11 -14.14 0.49
C ALA A 18 14.12 -13.11 0.99
N ILE A 19 14.54 -13.18 2.26
CA ILE A 19 15.58 -12.31 2.83
C ILE A 19 16.92 -12.57 2.15
N GLU A 20 17.34 -13.83 2.02
CA GLU A 20 18.56 -14.19 1.30
C GLU A 20 18.53 -13.70 -0.16
N GLU A 21 17.43 -13.98 -0.87
CA GLU A 21 17.26 -13.51 -2.25
C GLU A 21 17.24 -11.97 -2.36
N ALA A 22 16.69 -11.29 -1.34
CA ALA A 22 16.70 -9.83 -1.29
C ALA A 22 18.12 -9.30 -1.14
N TYR A 23 18.94 -9.90 -0.28
CA TYR A 23 20.33 -9.51 -0.11
C TYR A 23 21.17 -9.75 -1.36
N GLU A 24 21.02 -10.87 -2.04
CA GLU A 24 21.72 -11.13 -3.31
C GLU A 24 21.40 -10.05 -4.36
N LYS A 25 20.12 -9.70 -4.51
CA LYS A 25 19.69 -8.66 -5.46
C LYS A 25 20.15 -7.27 -5.03
N MET A 26 20.17 -7.00 -3.73
CA MET A 26 20.69 -5.76 -3.19
C MET A 26 22.19 -5.60 -3.44
N GLU A 27 22.98 -6.67 -3.35
CA GLU A 27 24.40 -6.63 -3.70
C GLU A 27 24.64 -6.28 -5.18
N ILE A 28 23.80 -6.81 -6.08
CA ILE A 28 23.87 -6.48 -7.51
C ILE A 28 23.53 -5.01 -7.73
N LEU A 29 22.49 -4.50 -7.08
CA LEU A 29 22.09 -3.10 -7.19
C LEU A 29 23.15 -2.15 -6.61
N GLU A 30 23.71 -2.46 -5.45
CA GLU A 30 24.77 -1.67 -4.81
C GLU A 30 26.01 -1.59 -5.70
N LYS A 31 26.44 -2.71 -6.31
CA LYS A 31 27.52 -2.75 -7.30
C LYS A 31 27.19 -1.89 -8.52
N GLY A 32 25.97 -2.03 -9.05
CA GLY A 32 25.50 -1.22 -10.18
C GLY A 32 25.55 0.28 -9.87
N ILE A 33 25.10 0.71 -8.69
CA ILE A 33 25.18 2.12 -8.28
C ILE A 33 26.63 2.60 -8.30
N LYS A 34 27.55 1.82 -7.72
CA LYS A 34 28.97 2.17 -7.68
C LYS A 34 29.59 2.30 -9.07
N GLU A 35 29.17 1.47 -10.03
CA GLU A 35 29.67 1.48 -11.41
C GLU A 35 29.10 2.67 -12.22
N PHE A 36 27.80 2.95 -12.10
CA PHE A 36 27.15 4.03 -12.85
C PHE A 36 27.35 5.42 -12.20
N PHE A 37 27.59 5.46 -10.90
CA PHE A 37 27.75 6.68 -10.11
C PHE A 37 29.03 6.60 -9.25
N PRO A 38 30.21 6.79 -9.86
CA PRO A 38 31.50 6.62 -9.18
C PRO A 38 31.72 7.64 -8.05
N ASP A 39 31.03 8.78 -8.10
CA ASP A 39 31.09 9.85 -7.09
C ASP A 39 30.20 9.58 -5.86
N GLY A 40 29.54 8.41 -5.81
CA GLY A 40 28.70 7.98 -4.70
C GLY A 40 27.21 7.86 -5.07
N ALA A 41 26.35 7.87 -4.05
CA ALA A 41 24.90 7.73 -4.26
C ALA A 41 24.36 8.85 -5.17
N PRO A 42 23.38 8.56 -6.03
CA PRO A 42 22.73 9.58 -6.86
C PRO A 42 22.21 10.74 -6.00
N LYS A 43 22.44 11.95 -6.49
CA LYS A 43 21.98 13.18 -5.84
C LYS A 43 20.59 13.54 -6.35
N ILE A 44 19.69 13.84 -5.44
CA ILE A 44 18.32 14.24 -5.77
C ILE A 44 18.20 15.75 -5.55
N ASP A 45 17.88 16.48 -6.62
CA ASP A 45 17.74 17.95 -6.58
C ASP A 45 16.38 18.41 -6.02
N GLY A 46 15.46 17.47 -5.76
CA GLY A 46 14.13 17.69 -5.21
C GLY A 46 13.13 18.34 -6.18
N GLN A 47 13.55 18.73 -7.39
CA GLN A 47 12.70 19.35 -8.41
C GLN A 47 12.28 18.35 -9.48
N ASN A 48 13.15 17.39 -9.83
CA ASN A 48 12.89 16.38 -10.85
C ASN A 48 13.26 14.99 -10.36
N LEU A 49 12.26 14.18 -10.01
CA LEU A 49 12.48 12.75 -9.76
C LEU A 49 12.64 12.02 -11.10
N GLY A 50 13.78 11.36 -11.28
CA GLY A 50 14.02 10.48 -12.40
C GLY A 50 13.25 9.17 -12.26
N LEU A 51 13.16 8.43 -13.36
CA LEU A 51 12.49 7.13 -13.38
C LEU A 51 13.11 6.14 -12.37
N LEU A 52 14.44 6.16 -12.20
CA LEU A 52 15.13 5.31 -11.22
C LEU A 52 14.79 5.71 -9.78
N ASP A 53 14.71 7.01 -9.48
CA ASP A 53 14.32 7.51 -8.15
C ASP A 53 12.91 7.04 -7.78
N ILE A 54 11.98 7.08 -8.73
CA ILE A 54 10.61 6.59 -8.56
C ILE A 54 10.61 5.08 -8.31
N MET A 55 11.37 4.31 -9.09
CA MET A 55 11.45 2.85 -8.92
C MET A 55 12.06 2.48 -7.56
N VAL A 56 13.17 3.12 -7.16
CA VAL A 56 13.81 2.89 -5.85
C VAL A 56 12.86 3.26 -4.72
N SER A 57 12.19 4.42 -4.82
CA SER A 57 11.19 4.87 -3.86
C SER A 57 10.02 3.88 -3.70
N ALA A 58 9.50 3.37 -4.82
CA ALA A 58 8.38 2.44 -4.81
C ALA A 58 8.71 1.09 -4.17
N VAL A 59 9.98 0.66 -4.25
CA VAL A 59 10.42 -0.63 -3.72
C VAL A 59 10.93 -0.52 -2.27
N LEU A 60 11.66 0.55 -1.94
CA LEU A 60 12.43 0.66 -0.69
C LEU A 60 11.99 1.83 0.21
N GLY A 61 11.09 2.70 -0.23
CA GLY A 61 10.67 3.88 0.54
C GLY A 61 10.12 3.53 1.93
N THR A 62 9.51 2.36 2.09
CA THR A 62 8.86 1.90 3.33
C THR A 62 9.78 1.08 4.25
N GLN A 63 11.05 0.91 3.90
CA GLN A 63 11.97 0.00 4.60
C GLN A 63 12.12 0.26 6.10
N LYS A 64 12.13 1.54 6.54
CA LYS A 64 12.26 1.89 7.97
C LYS A 64 11.07 1.38 8.78
N ALA A 65 9.87 1.44 8.20
CA ALA A 65 8.69 0.91 8.85
C ALA A 65 8.72 -0.63 8.88
N ASN A 66 9.14 -1.28 7.79
CA ASN A 66 9.27 -2.74 7.73
C ASN A 66 10.29 -3.26 8.75
N GLU A 67 11.44 -2.58 8.90
CA GLU A 67 12.47 -2.91 9.89
C GLU A 67 11.91 -2.86 11.32
N GLN A 68 11.13 -1.84 11.65
CA GLN A 68 10.52 -1.73 12.98
C GLN A 68 9.46 -2.80 13.26
N VAL A 69 8.72 -3.22 12.23
CA VAL A 69 7.65 -4.22 12.39
C VAL A 69 8.23 -5.63 12.47
N GLN A 70 9.18 -5.95 11.60
CA GLN A 70 9.65 -7.33 11.41
C GLN A 70 11.03 -7.58 12.02
N GLY A 71 11.73 -6.54 12.44
CA GLY A 71 13.13 -6.64 12.89
C GLY A 71 14.11 -6.96 11.76
N VAL A 72 13.65 -6.99 10.50
CA VAL A 72 14.46 -7.34 9.34
C VAL A 72 14.96 -6.08 8.65
N LYS A 73 16.28 -5.93 8.58
CA LYS A 73 16.94 -4.79 7.97
C LYS A 73 17.42 -5.13 6.56
N ILE A 74 16.60 -4.84 5.55
CA ILE A 74 16.91 -5.15 4.14
C ILE A 74 17.99 -4.22 3.56
N VAL A 75 17.96 -2.94 3.91
CA VAL A 75 19.00 -1.97 3.49
C VAL A 75 19.82 -1.58 4.71
N ASP A 76 20.78 -2.44 5.02
CA ASP A 76 21.77 -2.18 6.06
C ASP A 76 22.78 -1.11 5.59
N PRO A 77 22.98 0.02 6.31
CA PRO A 77 23.96 1.04 5.95
C PRO A 77 25.42 0.54 5.98
N GLU A 78 25.74 -0.50 6.74
CA GLU A 78 27.08 -1.08 6.77
C GLU A 78 27.33 -1.97 5.54
N ARG A 79 26.28 -2.64 5.04
CA ARG A 79 26.36 -3.54 3.88
C ARG A 79 26.08 -2.86 2.55
N PHE A 80 25.16 -1.89 2.53
CA PHE A 80 24.64 -1.20 1.34
C PHE A 80 24.64 0.33 1.53
N PRO A 81 25.81 0.95 1.78
CA PRO A 81 25.91 2.37 2.11
C PRO A 81 25.37 3.30 1.00
N LEU A 82 25.54 2.95 -0.28
CA LEU A 82 25.08 3.78 -1.40
C LEU A 82 23.57 3.73 -1.54
N MET A 83 22.98 2.53 -1.54
CA MET A 83 21.52 2.41 -1.56
C MET A 83 20.89 3.06 -0.33
N PHE A 84 21.46 2.86 0.86
CA PHE A 84 20.96 3.46 2.08
C PHE A 84 20.91 4.99 1.96
N SER A 85 22.00 5.60 1.49
CA SER A 85 22.08 7.05 1.27
C SER A 85 21.04 7.53 0.24
N TRP A 86 20.86 6.80 -0.86
CA TRP A 86 19.90 7.16 -1.90
C TRP A 86 18.46 7.11 -1.39
N VAL A 87 18.07 6.02 -0.75
CA VAL A 87 16.72 5.87 -0.16
C VAL A 87 16.48 6.89 0.95
N HIS A 88 17.49 7.21 1.75
CA HIS A 88 17.37 8.23 2.78
C HIS A 88 17.08 9.61 2.18
N GLN A 89 17.80 10.02 1.12
CA GLN A 89 17.55 11.28 0.43
C GLN A 89 16.13 11.33 -0.16
N LEU A 90 15.65 10.24 -0.78
CA LEU A 90 14.29 10.14 -1.31
C LEU A 90 13.25 10.34 -0.21
N ASN A 91 13.39 9.65 0.92
CA ASN A 91 12.43 9.72 2.02
C ASN A 91 12.38 11.08 2.72
N GLU A 92 13.41 11.91 2.60
CA GLU A 92 13.39 13.27 3.15
C GLU A 92 12.61 14.27 2.28
N LEU A 93 12.27 13.91 1.04
CA LEU A 93 11.52 14.78 0.13
C LEU A 93 10.11 15.09 0.66
N PRO A 94 9.65 16.35 0.56
CA PRO A 94 8.29 16.72 0.96
C PRO A 94 7.20 15.89 0.27
N LEU A 95 7.40 15.56 -1.00
CA LEU A 95 6.49 14.72 -1.78
C LEU A 95 6.36 13.31 -1.18
N MET A 96 7.49 12.72 -0.75
CA MET A 96 7.50 11.39 -0.16
C MET A 96 6.81 11.39 1.20
N LYS A 97 6.97 12.45 1.99
CA LYS A 97 6.24 12.62 3.27
C LYS A 97 4.72 12.78 3.09
N GLN A 98 4.25 13.15 1.89
CA GLN A 98 2.82 13.24 1.57
C GLN A 98 2.27 11.93 0.99
N VAL A 99 3.05 11.25 0.14
CA VAL A 99 2.65 9.97 -0.50
C VAL A 99 2.64 8.83 0.52
N PHE A 100 3.60 8.84 1.45
CA PHE A 100 3.74 7.82 2.49
C PHE A 100 3.18 8.41 3.79
N PRO A 101 2.01 7.96 4.27
CA PRO A 101 1.37 8.53 5.46
C PRO A 101 2.27 8.38 6.70
N PRO A 102 1.99 9.14 7.79
CA PRO A 102 2.82 9.15 8.99
C PRO A 102 3.16 7.73 9.46
N HIS A 103 4.38 7.54 9.95
CA HIS A 103 4.99 6.26 10.34
C HIS A 103 4.04 5.27 11.06
N GLY A 104 3.07 5.76 11.83
CA GLY A 104 2.03 4.96 12.49
C GLY A 104 1.05 4.23 11.56
N TRP A 105 0.79 4.73 10.35
CA TRP A 105 -0.07 4.06 9.36
C TRP A 105 0.59 2.80 8.78
N PHE A 106 1.92 2.84 8.56
CA PHE A 106 2.67 1.66 8.10
C PHE A 106 2.76 0.58 9.18
N LEU A 107 3.01 0.99 10.45
CA LEU A 107 2.97 0.06 11.59
C LEU A 107 1.58 -0.56 11.75
N TRP A 108 0.52 0.18 11.44
CA TRP A 108 -0.86 -0.32 11.44
C TRP A 108 -1.18 -1.25 10.26
N ALA A 109 -0.64 -1.02 9.06
CA ALA A 109 -0.91 -1.86 7.89
C ALA A 109 -0.14 -3.20 7.88
N LEU A 110 0.95 -3.30 8.64
CA LEU A 110 1.86 -4.46 8.65
C LEU A 110 1.75 -5.35 9.91
N ASN A 111 0.92 -4.99 10.89
CA ASN A 111 0.77 -5.76 12.12
C ASN A 111 -0.14 -6.99 11.88
N PRO A 112 0.27 -8.23 12.25
CA PRO A 112 -0.60 -9.42 12.15
C PRO A 112 -1.87 -9.33 13.03
N VAL A 113 -1.82 -8.49 14.07
CA VAL A 113 -2.96 -8.20 14.97
C VAL A 113 -3.99 -7.29 14.30
N SER A 114 -3.63 -6.45 13.32
CA SER A 114 -4.59 -5.67 12.53
C SER A 114 -5.36 -6.50 11.51
N SER A 115 -4.86 -7.68 11.13
CA SER A 115 -5.64 -8.69 10.42
C SER A 115 -6.82 -9.23 11.28
N HIS A 116 -6.83 -8.93 12.58
CA HIS A 116 -7.78 -9.44 13.57
C HIS A 116 -8.41 -8.39 14.50
N MET A 117 -7.90 -7.15 14.55
CA MET A 117 -8.59 -6.05 15.23
C MET A 117 -9.71 -5.60 14.32
N GLY A 118 -10.93 -5.99 14.68
CA GLY A 118 -12.17 -5.72 13.96
C GLY A 118 -12.29 -4.28 13.46
N VAL A 119 -11.72 -4.02 12.29
CA VAL A 119 -12.10 -2.88 11.48
C VAL A 119 -13.50 -3.25 11.04
N CYS A 120 -14.48 -2.54 11.60
CA CYS A 120 -15.85 -2.76 11.24
C CYS A 120 -16.14 -2.38 9.78
N PHE A 121 -15.16 -1.88 9.03
CA PHE A 121 -15.25 -1.34 7.68
C PHE A 121 -14.43 -2.19 6.68
N ARG A 122 -15.12 -3.03 5.90
CA ARG A 122 -14.52 -3.96 4.91
C ARG A 122 -15.04 -3.71 3.51
N LEU A 123 -14.19 -3.79 2.50
CA LEU A 123 -14.52 -3.60 1.09
C LEU A 123 -14.23 -4.86 0.28
N TYR A 124 -15.28 -5.47 -0.27
CA TYR A 124 -15.21 -6.61 -1.20
C TYR A 124 -15.17 -6.11 -2.65
N SER A 125 -14.11 -6.40 -3.40
CA SER A 125 -13.90 -5.95 -4.78
C SER A 125 -12.88 -6.82 -5.53
N ILE A 126 -12.76 -6.68 -6.85
CA ILE A 126 -11.70 -7.31 -7.64
C ILE A 126 -10.45 -6.41 -7.71
N ALA A 127 -9.26 -7.00 -7.82
CA ALA A 127 -8.01 -6.26 -8.01
C ALA A 127 -7.83 -5.71 -9.44
N SER A 128 -8.62 -6.20 -10.40
CA SER A 128 -8.50 -5.81 -11.81
C SER A 128 -8.80 -4.33 -12.01
N TYR A 129 -7.82 -3.61 -12.57
CA TYR A 129 -7.84 -2.19 -12.90
C TYR A 129 -8.83 -1.81 -14.02
N LEU A 130 -9.72 -2.69 -14.45
CA LEU A 130 -10.61 -2.47 -15.60
C LEU A 130 -12.08 -2.21 -15.24
N VAL A 131 -12.51 -2.40 -13.98
CA VAL A 131 -13.91 -2.16 -13.57
C VAL A 131 -14.10 -0.78 -12.92
N SER A 132 -14.76 0.11 -13.66
CA SER A 132 -14.98 1.52 -13.30
C SER A 132 -15.65 1.73 -11.93
N TYR A 133 -16.62 0.89 -11.57
CA TYR A 133 -17.40 1.03 -10.32
C TYR A 133 -16.61 0.66 -9.06
N SER A 134 -15.75 -0.35 -9.16
CA SER A 134 -14.88 -0.80 -8.06
C SER A 134 -13.81 0.22 -7.70
N LYS A 135 -13.24 0.90 -8.70
CA LYS A 135 -12.23 1.94 -8.47
C LYS A 135 -12.75 3.10 -7.65
N ARG A 136 -13.98 3.55 -7.92
CA ARG A 136 -14.63 4.65 -7.19
C ARG A 136 -14.61 4.40 -5.68
N VAL A 137 -15.03 3.20 -5.30
CA VAL A 137 -15.13 2.79 -3.90
C VAL A 137 -13.77 2.50 -3.26
N GLN A 138 -12.73 2.15 -4.05
CA GLN A 138 -11.36 2.03 -3.54
C GLN A 138 -10.70 3.40 -3.29
N PHE A 139 -10.95 4.41 -4.12
CA PHE A 139 -10.36 5.73 -3.96
C PHE A 139 -10.99 6.55 -2.83
N ALA A 140 -12.31 6.44 -2.64
CA ALA A 140 -13.03 7.22 -1.63
C ALA A 140 -12.45 7.11 -0.20
N PRO A 141 -12.29 5.91 0.40
CA PRO A 141 -11.71 5.81 1.73
C PRO A 141 -10.24 6.22 1.76
N ARG A 142 -9.48 6.04 0.67
CA ARG A 142 -8.09 6.49 0.56
C ARG A 142 -7.97 8.01 0.59
N ILE A 143 -8.80 8.72 -0.18
CA ILE A 143 -8.84 10.20 -0.21
C ILE A 143 -9.22 10.75 1.16
N LYS A 144 -10.16 10.08 1.85
CA LYS A 144 -10.61 10.48 3.19
C LYS A 144 -9.70 9.98 4.32
N GLY A 145 -8.63 9.24 4.01
CA GLY A 145 -7.72 8.67 5.02
C GLY A 145 -8.38 7.66 5.97
N ILE A 146 -9.45 6.99 5.53
CA ILE A 146 -10.21 6.01 6.31
C ILE A 146 -9.54 4.64 6.18
N PRO A 147 -9.15 4.00 7.30
CA PRO A 147 -8.66 2.61 7.27
C PRO A 147 -9.78 1.64 6.90
N TYR A 148 -9.49 0.66 6.05
CA TYR A 148 -10.45 -0.35 5.61
C TYR A 148 -9.76 -1.66 5.26
N ASP A 149 -10.42 -2.79 5.51
CA ASP A 149 -9.93 -4.08 5.04
C ASP A 149 -10.37 -4.29 3.59
N TYR A 150 -9.41 -4.51 2.69
CA TYR A 150 -9.70 -4.88 1.31
C TYR A 150 -9.75 -6.40 1.18
N ILE A 151 -10.87 -6.92 0.67
CA ILE A 151 -11.05 -8.34 0.40
C ILE A 151 -11.20 -8.50 -1.11
N GLU A 152 -10.24 -9.21 -1.71
CA GLU A 152 -10.28 -9.55 -3.12
C GLU A 152 -11.33 -10.63 -3.39
N GLU A 153 -12.20 -10.40 -4.37
CA GLU A 153 -13.24 -11.34 -4.79
C GLU A 153 -12.94 -11.97 -6.15
N ASP A 154 -13.07 -13.29 -6.22
CA ASP A 154 -13.07 -14.04 -7.48
C ASP A 154 -14.48 -14.05 -8.09
N LEU A 155 -14.64 -13.45 -9.28
CA LEU A 155 -15.94 -13.39 -9.95
C LEU A 155 -16.38 -14.72 -10.57
N SER A 156 -15.45 -15.62 -10.83
CA SER A 156 -15.72 -16.97 -11.33
C SER A 156 -16.14 -17.91 -10.20
N ASN A 157 -15.61 -17.69 -9.00
CA ASN A 157 -15.91 -18.46 -7.79
C ASN A 157 -16.15 -17.53 -6.58
N LYS A 158 -17.35 -16.94 -6.53
CA LYS A 158 -17.72 -15.91 -5.53
C LYS A 158 -17.71 -16.45 -4.11
N SER A 159 -17.20 -15.66 -3.17
CA SER A 159 -17.17 -16.07 -1.77
C SER A 159 -18.57 -16.25 -1.16
N PRO A 160 -18.75 -17.16 -0.17
CA PRO A 160 -20.00 -17.27 0.58
C PRO A 160 -20.41 -15.96 1.27
N LEU A 161 -19.42 -15.16 1.70
CA LEU A 161 -19.65 -13.87 2.34
C LEU A 161 -20.21 -12.83 1.36
N LEU A 162 -19.70 -12.77 0.13
CA LEU A 162 -20.28 -11.90 -0.90
C LEU A 162 -21.74 -12.27 -1.19
N LEU A 163 -22.03 -13.57 -1.26
CA LEU A 163 -23.41 -14.07 -1.48
C LEU A 163 -24.31 -13.78 -0.27
N GLN A 164 -23.77 -13.79 0.94
CA GLN A 164 -24.50 -13.40 2.16
C GLN A 164 -24.79 -11.90 2.20
N TYR A 165 -23.81 -11.07 1.84
CA TYR A 165 -23.91 -9.61 1.95
C TYR A 165 -24.65 -8.95 0.78
N ASN A 166 -24.64 -9.57 -0.41
CA ASN A 166 -25.42 -9.12 -1.57
C ASN A 166 -26.19 -10.30 -2.21
N PRO A 167 -27.19 -10.88 -1.52
CA PRO A 167 -27.87 -12.10 -1.96
C PRO A 167 -28.71 -11.90 -3.23
N VAL A 168 -29.18 -10.67 -3.47
CA VAL A 168 -30.02 -10.32 -4.61
C VAL A 168 -29.17 -10.17 -5.88
N HIS A 169 -28.18 -9.29 -5.87
CA HIS A 169 -27.42 -8.97 -7.07
C HIS A 169 -26.14 -9.79 -7.23
N LYS A 170 -25.56 -10.29 -6.13
CA LYS A 170 -24.35 -11.13 -6.12
C LYS A 170 -23.20 -10.46 -6.88
N LYS A 171 -23.10 -9.14 -6.74
CA LYS A 171 -22.17 -8.26 -7.47
C LYS A 171 -21.33 -7.45 -6.49
N ILE A 172 -20.17 -7.02 -6.98
CA ILE A 172 -19.26 -6.08 -6.33
C ILE A 172 -19.43 -4.67 -6.93
N PRO A 173 -18.97 -3.59 -6.26
CA PRO A 173 -18.40 -3.58 -4.90
C PRO A 173 -19.46 -3.77 -3.80
N VAL A 174 -19.04 -4.35 -2.67
CA VAL A 174 -19.82 -4.39 -1.43
C VAL A 174 -18.97 -3.84 -0.29
N LEU A 175 -19.49 -2.84 0.40
CA LEU A 175 -18.92 -2.30 1.61
C LEU A 175 -19.64 -2.89 2.82
N VAL A 176 -18.94 -3.30 3.86
CA VAL A 176 -19.55 -3.73 5.13
C VAL A 176 -19.06 -2.81 6.22
N HIS A 177 -19.96 -2.04 6.85
CA HIS A 177 -19.65 -1.19 8.00
C HIS A 177 -20.44 -1.64 9.23
N ASN A 178 -19.78 -1.98 10.34
CA ASN A 178 -20.38 -2.48 11.58
C ASN A 178 -21.30 -3.69 11.35
N GLY A 179 -20.86 -4.61 10.47
CA GLY A 179 -21.62 -5.80 10.09
C GLY A 179 -22.80 -5.53 9.14
N LYS A 180 -23.03 -4.28 8.73
CA LYS A 180 -24.10 -3.89 7.81
C LYS A 180 -23.55 -3.76 6.38
N PRO A 181 -24.03 -4.57 5.41
CA PRO A 181 -23.59 -4.46 4.03
C PRO A 181 -24.28 -3.31 3.29
N LEU A 182 -23.53 -2.66 2.41
CA LEU A 182 -23.96 -1.70 1.41
C LEU A 182 -23.45 -2.17 0.05
N ALA A 183 -24.37 -2.31 -0.91
CA ALA A 183 -24.05 -2.57 -2.30
C ALA A 183 -24.28 -1.30 -3.13
N GLU A 184 -23.83 -1.31 -4.39
CA GLU A 184 -23.86 -0.19 -5.34
C GLU A 184 -22.80 0.90 -5.09
N SER A 185 -21.96 1.13 -6.09
CA SER A 185 -20.81 2.02 -5.95
C SER A 185 -21.17 3.47 -5.59
N MET A 186 -22.26 4.03 -6.13
CA MET A 186 -22.70 5.40 -5.82
C MET A 186 -23.23 5.53 -4.39
N ILE A 187 -24.04 4.57 -3.95
CA ILE A 187 -24.56 4.53 -2.58
C ILE A 187 -23.40 4.39 -1.58
N ILE A 188 -22.40 3.57 -1.91
CA ILE A 188 -21.21 3.44 -1.07
C ILE A 188 -20.41 4.76 -1.01
N LEU A 189 -20.27 5.48 -2.13
CA LEU A 189 -19.61 6.78 -2.15
C LEU A 189 -20.34 7.81 -1.29
N GLU A 190 -21.66 7.94 -1.44
CA GLU A 190 -22.51 8.82 -0.65
C GLU A 190 -22.39 8.50 0.83
N TYR A 191 -22.49 7.21 1.18
CA TYR A 191 -22.34 6.75 2.55
C TYR A 191 -20.98 7.12 3.17
N ILE A 192 -19.90 6.92 2.42
CA ILE A 192 -18.55 7.33 2.83
C ILE A 192 -18.47 8.85 2.97
N ASP A 193 -19.13 9.59 2.08
CA ASP A 193 -19.06 11.04 2.12
C ASP A 193 -19.77 11.62 3.36
N GLU A 194 -20.95 11.11 3.65
CA GLU A 194 -21.79 11.52 4.78
C GLU A 194 -21.29 11.04 6.15
N THR A 195 -20.66 9.86 6.21
CA THR A 195 -20.21 9.27 7.48
C THR A 195 -18.96 9.96 8.01
N TRP A 196 -18.02 10.36 7.13
CA TRP A 196 -16.74 10.98 7.52
C TRP A 196 -16.66 12.46 7.10
N LYS A 197 -17.40 13.33 7.79
CA LYS A 197 -17.52 14.76 7.46
C LYS A 197 -16.28 15.61 7.78
N ASN A 198 -15.35 15.12 8.59
CA ASN A 198 -14.13 15.84 9.01
C ASN A 198 -12.99 15.79 7.97
N THR A 199 -13.28 15.34 6.75
CA THR A 199 -12.30 15.14 5.67
C THR A 199 -12.85 15.77 4.40
N PRO A 200 -12.03 16.02 3.36
CA PRO A 200 -12.49 16.65 2.13
C PRO A 200 -13.71 15.93 1.54
N ARG A 201 -14.71 16.70 1.08
CA ARG A 201 -15.91 16.13 0.46
C ARG A 201 -15.58 15.46 -0.86
N LEU A 202 -16.21 14.32 -1.11
CA LEU A 202 -16.11 13.60 -2.38
C LEU A 202 -17.16 14.09 -3.38
N LEU A 203 -18.33 14.51 -2.90
CA LEU A 203 -19.44 15.00 -3.71
C LEU A 203 -19.62 16.51 -3.51
N PRO A 204 -20.04 17.25 -4.55
CA PRO A 204 -20.39 18.64 -4.40
C PRO A 204 -21.63 18.79 -3.50
N GLU A 205 -21.70 19.91 -2.77
CA GLU A 205 -22.85 20.21 -1.89
C GLU A 205 -24.11 20.57 -2.69
N ASP A 206 -23.93 21.15 -3.88
CA ASP A 206 -24.98 21.40 -4.86
C ASP A 206 -24.65 20.64 -6.15
N PRO A 207 -25.57 19.81 -6.69
CA PRO A 207 -25.37 19.12 -7.96
C PRO A 207 -25.47 20.02 -9.20
N TYR A 208 -25.79 21.32 -9.06
CA TYR A 208 -26.00 22.28 -10.16
C TYR A 208 -24.97 23.41 -10.24
#